data_AF-A0A316XC13-F1
#
_entry.id   AF-A0A316XC13-F1
#
_cell.length_a   1.000
_cell.length_b   1.000
_cell.length_c   1.000
_cell.angle_alpha   90.00
_cell.angle_beta   90.00
_cell.angle_gamma   90.00
#
_symmetry.space_group_name_H-M   'P 1'
#
loop_
_entity.id
_entity.type
_entity.pdbx_description
1 polymer ?
#
loop_
_entity_poly.entity_id
_entity_poly.type
_entity_poly.pdbx_seq_one_letter_code
_entity_poly.pdbx_strand_id
1 'polypeptide(L)'
;MEENQIPQPFLDNIVISLYFTIAYAVLIAVYLALPFNVSSDFVLIMFIACSLIFSIGAIYFAAKSYSKTKISSFILIVINALGLLIPLALLLMLI
;
A
#
# COMPACT_ATOMS: atom_id res chain seq x y z
N MET A 1 3.36 -20.29 -32.49
CA MET A 1 3.89 -20.00 -31.14
C MET A 1 2.80 -19.24 -30.41
N GLU A 2 2.03 -19.92 -29.57
CA GLU A 2 1.01 -19.26 -28.74
C GLU A 2 1.72 -18.42 -27.69
N GLU A 3 1.64 -17.11 -27.84
CA GLU A 3 2.22 -16.18 -26.89
C GLU A 3 1.36 -16.22 -25.63
N ASN A 4 1.92 -16.78 -24.54
CA ASN A 4 1.35 -16.78 -23.20
C ASN A 4 1.32 -15.35 -22.63
N GLN A 5 0.65 -14.42 -23.30
CA GLN A 5 0.50 -13.05 -22.83
C GLN A 5 -0.52 -13.04 -21.69
N ILE A 6 -0.09 -12.53 -20.54
CA ILE A 6 -0.97 -12.22 -19.43
C ILE A 6 -2.01 -11.21 -19.92
N PRO A 7 -3.32 -11.40 -19.66
CA PRO A 7 -4.32 -10.46 -20.15
C PRO A 7 -4.12 -9.08 -19.54
N GLN A 8 -4.16 -8.03 -20.37
CA GLN A 8 -3.99 -6.61 -19.99
C GLN A 8 -4.67 -6.19 -18.68
N PRO A 9 -5.95 -6.53 -18.38
CA PRO A 9 -6.58 -6.11 -17.13
C PRO A 9 -5.87 -6.62 -15.86
N PHE A 10 -5.13 -7.73 -15.95
CA PHE A 10 -4.31 -8.22 -14.83
C PHE A 10 -3.07 -7.37 -14.61
N LEU A 11 -2.44 -6.92 -15.70
CA LEU A 11 -1.30 -6.00 -15.66
C LEU A 11 -1.74 -4.62 -15.16
N ASP A 12 -2.90 -4.12 -15.59
CA ASP A 12 -3.44 -2.83 -15.14
C ASP A 12 -3.67 -2.80 -13.63
N ASN A 13 -4.25 -3.86 -13.06
CA ASN A 13 -4.42 -4.00 -11.62
C ASN A 13 -3.07 -4.00 -10.85
N ILE A 14 -2.02 -4.60 -11.42
CA ILE A 14 -0.67 -4.58 -10.82
C ILE A 14 -0.11 -3.17 -10.84
N VAL A 15 -0.28 -2.44 -11.94
CA VAL A 15 0.14 -1.04 -12.06
C VAL A 15 -0.62 -0.15 -11.08
N ILE A 16 -1.93 -0.34 -10.92
CA ILE A 16 -2.75 0.36 -9.92
C ILE A 16 -2.25 0.06 -8.51
N SER A 17 -1.99 -1.21 -8.19
CA SER A 17 -1.42 -1.60 -6.90
C SER A 17 -0.06 -0.93 -6.63
N LEU A 18 0.79 -0.83 -7.66
CA LEU A 18 2.06 -0.15 -7.59
C LEU A 18 1.89 1.36 -7.31
N TYR A 19 0.92 2.03 -7.96
CA TYR A 19 0.63 3.44 -7.67
C TYR A 19 0.22 3.66 -6.21
N PHE A 20 -0.63 2.79 -5.66
CA PHE A 20 -0.98 2.85 -4.24
C PHE A 20 0.25 2.64 -3.34
N THR A 21 1.12 1.71 -3.71
CA THR A 21 2.37 1.43 -2.96
C THR A 21 3.30 2.65 -2.96
N ILE A 22 3.46 3.31 -4.11
CA ILE A 22 4.27 4.53 -4.24
C ILE A 22 3.65 5.69 -3.44
N ALA A 23 2.34 5.88 -3.55
CA ALA A 23 1.62 6.91 -2.78
C ALA A 23 1.80 6.70 -1.27
N TYR A 24 1.74 5.44 -0.81
CA TYR A 24 2.01 5.10 0.58
C TYR A 24 3.46 5.40 1.00
N ALA A 25 4.44 5.05 0.17
CA ALA A 25 5.85 5.35 0.45
C ALA A 25 6.11 6.87 0.57
N VAL A 26 5.50 7.67 -0.33
CA VAL A 26 5.57 9.13 -0.26
C VAL A 26 4.91 9.66 1.01
N LEU A 27 3.74 9.12 1.38
CA LEU A 27 3.04 9.49 2.61
C LEU A 27 3.91 9.24 3.85
N ILE A 28 4.56 8.07 3.95
CA ILE A 28 5.50 7.76 5.03
C ILE A 28 6.66 8.74 5.06
N ALA A 29 7.28 9.02 3.90
CA ALA A 29 8.41 9.93 3.82
C ALA A 29 8.05 11.34 4.32
N VAL A 30 6.86 11.84 3.94
CA VAL A 30 6.34 13.12 4.42
C VAL A 30 6.10 13.08 5.93
N TYR A 31 5.47 12.02 6.44
CA TYR A 31 5.19 11.88 7.86
C TYR A 31 6.48 11.82 8.71
N LEU A 32 7.48 11.07 8.28
CA LEU A 32 8.79 10.99 8.95
C LEU A 32 9.58 12.29 8.90
N ALA A 33 9.35 13.14 7.90
CA ALA A 33 9.98 14.45 7.79
C ALA A 33 9.32 15.51 8.70
N LEU A 34 8.14 15.22 9.26
CA LEU A 34 7.48 16.13 10.18
C LEU A 34 8.14 16.07 11.57
N PRO A 35 8.45 17.21 12.20
CA PRO A 35 8.97 17.23 13.55
C PRO A 35 7.93 16.65 14.53
N PHE A 36 8.33 15.62 15.28
CA PHE A 36 7.47 14.88 16.23
C PHE A 36 6.75 15.80 17.23
N ASN A 37 7.35 16.93 17.61
CA ASN A 37 6.77 17.89 18.55
C ASN A 37 5.69 18.81 17.94
N VAL A 38 5.38 18.67 16.65
CA VAL A 38 4.42 19.54 15.92
C VAL A 38 3.27 18.73 15.31
N SER A 39 3.37 17.39 15.30
CA SER A 39 2.30 16.55 14.78
C SER A 39 1.14 16.48 15.76
N SER A 40 0.09 17.25 15.49
CA SER A 40 -1.18 17.15 16.21
C SER A 40 -1.82 15.77 16.02
N ASP A 41 -2.67 15.37 16.98
CA ASP A 41 -3.48 14.14 16.89
C ASP A 41 -4.26 14.05 15.57
N PHE A 42 -4.69 15.19 15.03
CA PHE A 42 -5.36 15.25 13.73
C PHE A 42 -4.46 14.78 12.57
N VAL A 43 -3.19 15.20 12.54
CA VAL A 43 -2.24 14.80 11.50
C VAL A 43 -1.91 13.31 11.61
N LEU A 44 -1.76 12.80 12.83
CA LEU A 44 -1.55 11.38 13.11
C LEU A 44 -2.74 10.53 12.64
N ILE A 45 -3.97 10.94 12.97
CA ILE A 45 -5.20 10.24 12.55
C ILE A 45 -5.33 10.26 11.02
N MET A 46 -5.07 11.40 10.37
CA MET A 46 -5.08 11.52 8.91
C MET A 46 -4.02 10.62 8.27
N PHE A 47 -2.80 10.57 8.84
CA PHE A 47 -1.75 9.68 8.39
C PHE A 47 -2.19 8.21 8.48
N ILE A 48 -2.75 7.78 9.62
CA ILE A 48 -3.23 6.41 9.82
C ILE A 48 -4.33 6.08 8.80
N ALA A 49 -5.33 6.95 8.64
CA ALA A 49 -6.43 6.73 7.71
C ALA A 49 -5.94 6.60 6.26
N CYS A 50 -5.09 7.52 5.78
CA CYS A 50 -4.53 7.46 4.43
C CYS A 50 -3.65 6.22 4.23
N SER A 51 -2.83 5.87 5.23
CA SER A 51 -1.95 4.71 5.20
C SER A 51 -2.73 3.40 5.07
N LEU A 52 -3.83 3.26 5.81
CA LEU A 52 -4.74 2.12 5.71
C LEU A 52 -5.39 2.06 4.33
N ILE A 53 -5.92 3.18 3.82
CA ILE A 53 -6.57 3.23 2.50
C ILE A 53 -5.59 2.81 1.39
N PHE A 54 -4.39 3.37 1.37
CA PHE A 54 -3.42 3.07 0.32
C PHE A 54 -2.91 1.63 0.39
N SER A 55 -2.58 1.14 1.58
CA SER A 55 -2.08 -0.23 1.74
C SER A 55 -3.16 -1.27 1.44
N ILE A 56 -4.41 -1.07 1.90
CA ILE A 56 -5.54 -1.96 1.59
C ILE A 56 -5.86 -1.91 0.10
N GLY A 57 -5.85 -0.73 -0.52
CA GLY A 57 -6.03 -0.55 -1.96
C GLY A 57 -4.98 -1.33 -2.75
N ALA A 58 -3.71 -1.16 -2.41
CA ALA A 58 -2.61 -1.89 -3.04
C ALA A 58 -2.77 -3.40 -2.94
N ILE A 59 -3.10 -3.92 -1.75
CA ILE A 59 -3.34 -5.35 -1.51
C ILE A 59 -4.53 -5.85 -2.33
N TYR A 60 -5.64 -5.11 -2.35
CA TYR A 60 -6.85 -5.48 -3.07
C TYR A 60 -6.60 -5.65 -4.57
N PHE A 61 -5.94 -4.66 -5.20
CA PHE A 61 -5.63 -4.72 -6.63
C PHE A 61 -4.58 -5.80 -6.95
N ALA A 62 -3.57 -6.00 -6.10
CA ALA A 62 -2.61 -7.07 -6.27
C ALA A 62 -3.26 -8.46 -6.16
N ALA A 63 -4.16 -8.65 -5.19
CA ALA A 63 -4.89 -9.89 -4.96
C ALA A 63 -5.84 -10.23 -6.13
N LYS A 64 -6.50 -9.22 -6.70
CA LYS A 64 -7.35 -9.38 -7.88
C LYS A 64 -6.61 -9.99 -9.07
N SER A 65 -5.29 -9.75 -9.17
CA SER A 65 -4.47 -10.32 -10.24
C SER A 65 -3.70 -11.60 -9.89
N TYR A 66 -3.84 -12.11 -8.67
CA TYR A 66 -3.03 -13.23 -8.16
C TYR A 66 -3.13 -14.50 -9.01
N SER A 67 -4.27 -14.77 -9.64
CA SER A 67 -4.48 -16.00 -10.44
C SER A 67 -3.62 -16.06 -11.71
N LYS A 68 -3.21 -14.92 -12.27
CA LYS A 68 -2.45 -14.82 -13.54
C LYS A 68 -1.06 -14.22 -13.37
N THR A 69 -0.83 -13.34 -12.39
CA THR A 69 0.48 -12.72 -12.08
C THR A 69 0.96 -13.07 -10.67
N LYS A 70 1.06 -14.36 -10.36
CA LYS A 70 1.36 -14.88 -9.01
C LYS A 70 2.55 -14.20 -8.32
N ILE A 71 3.70 -14.08 -9.00
CA ILE A 71 4.93 -13.55 -8.40
C ILE A 71 4.79 -12.06 -8.06
N SER A 72 4.38 -11.24 -9.04
CA SER A 72 4.25 -9.79 -8.84
C SER A 72 3.16 -9.44 -7.83
N SER A 73 2.01 -10.11 -7.91
CA SER A 73 0.93 -9.97 -6.92
C SER A 73 1.39 -10.34 -5.52
N PHE A 74 2.12 -11.46 -5.36
CA PHE A 74 2.62 -11.89 -4.06
C PHE A 74 3.58 -10.86 -3.45
N ILE A 75 4.55 -10.36 -4.22
CA ILE A 75 5.51 -9.35 -3.77
C ILE A 75 4.79 -8.08 -3.30
N LEU A 76 3.85 -7.57 -4.09
CA LEU A 76 3.09 -6.36 -3.75
C LEU A 76 2.23 -6.54 -2.50
N ILE A 77 1.59 -7.70 -2.33
CA ILE A 77 0.82 -8.01 -1.12
C ILE A 77 1.72 -8.02 0.11
N VAL A 78 2.87 -8.70 0.04
CA VAL A 78 3.81 -8.80 1.17
C VAL A 78 4.34 -7.42 1.56
N ILE A 79 4.79 -6.61 0.59
CA ILE A 79 5.31 -5.26 0.86
C ILE A 79 4.25 -4.38 1.51
N ASN A 80 3.03 -4.36 0.99
CA ASN A 80 1.96 -3.52 1.55
C ASN A 80 1.43 -4.06 2.89
N ALA A 81 1.46 -5.38 3.12
CA ALA A 81 1.10 -5.98 4.41
C ALA A 81 2.14 -5.65 5.49
N LEU A 82 3.43 -5.71 5.17
CA LEU A 82 4.50 -5.23 6.06
C LEU A 82 4.39 -3.73 6.30
N GLY A 83 4.07 -2.97 5.24
CA GLY A 83 3.78 -1.55 5.32
C GLY A 83 2.66 -1.24 6.31
N LEU A 84 1.59 -2.03 6.31
CA LEU A 84 0.43 -1.89 7.20
C LEU A 84 0.78 -1.98 8.69
N LEU A 85 1.88 -2.64 9.05
CA LEU A 85 2.30 -2.75 10.46
C LEU A 85 2.58 -1.39 11.10
N ILE A 86 3.06 -0.41 10.31
CA ILE A 86 3.37 0.95 10.79
C ILE A 86 2.09 1.67 11.27
N PRO A 87 1.05 1.88 10.42
CA PRO A 87 -0.16 2.55 10.86
C PRO A 87 -0.93 1.75 11.92
N LEU A 88 -0.85 0.41 11.93
CA LEU A 88 -1.42 -0.41 13.01
C LEU A 88 -0.73 -0.19 14.35
N ALA A 89 0.60 -0.13 14.37
CA ALA A 89 1.36 0.15 15.60
C ALA A 89 1.03 1.56 16.13
N LEU A 90 0.96 2.55 15.25
CA LEU A 90 0.58 3.92 15.63
C LEU A 90 -0.86 4.00 16.13
N LEU A 91 -1.80 3.29 15.49
CA LEU A 91 -3.19 3.21 15.95
C LEU A 91 -3.28 2.61 17.36
N LEU A 92 -2.49 1.58 17.64
CA LEU A 92 -2.46 0.92 18.95
C LEU A 92 -1.89 1.81 20.06
N MET A 93 -1.00 2.76 19.74
CA MET A 93 -0.52 3.76 20.71
C MET A 93 -1.56 4.84 21.03
N LEU A 94 -2.59 4.98 20.19
CA LEU A 94 -3.62 6.03 20.28
C LEU A 94 -4.84 5.57 21.11
N ILE A 95 -5.01 4.25 21.27
CA ILE A 95 -6.08 3.60 22.07
C ILE A 95 -5.58 3.38 23.50
#